data_AF-A0A9D7HD00-F1
#
_entry.id   AF-A0A9D7HD00-F1
#
_cell.length_a   1.000
_cell.length_b   1.000
_cell.length_c   1.000
_cell.angle_alpha   90.00
_cell.angle_beta   90.00
_cell.angle_gamma   90.00
#
_symmetry.space_group_name_H-M   'P 1'
#
loop_
_entity.id
_entity.type
_entity.pdbx_description
1 polymer ?
#
loop_
_entity_poly.entity_id
_entity_poly.type
_entity_poly.pdbx_seq_one_letter_code
_entity_poly.pdbx_strand_id
1 'polypeptide(L)' 'MCDSFVALPHRAAAGAMLFAKNSDRERNEAQALEFKPAAEHDADASLLSAATSPFRKHGAPMRA' A
#
# COMPACT_ATOMS: atom_id res chain seq x y z
N MET A 1 -13.40 7.84 2.28
CA MET A 1 -12.37 8.66 2.95
C MET A 1 -11.53 7.74 3.80
N CYS A 2 -10.21 7.79 3.73
CA CYS A 2 -9.35 6.85 4.47
C CYS A 2 -8.60 7.54 5.60
N ASP A 3 -8.35 6.80 6.68
CA ASP A 3 -7.53 7.24 7.80
C ASP A 3 -6.14 6.60 7.77
N SER A 4 -5.16 7.31 8.32
CA SER A 4 -3.79 6.82 8.53
C SER A 4 -3.31 7.25 9.91
N PHE A 5 -2.49 6.42 10.56
CA PHE A 5 -1.76 6.81 11.76
C PHE A 5 -0.36 6.22 11.80
N VAL A 6 0.48 6.86 12.61
CA VAL A 6 1.84 6.40 12.94
C VAL A 6 1.98 6.32 14.45
N ALA A 7 2.49 5.21 14.95
CA ALA A 7 2.94 5.09 16.34
C ALA A 7 4.44 4.83 16.37
N LEU A 8 5.16 5.70 17.07
CA LEU A 8 6.57 5.51 17.34
C LEU A 8 6.76 4.35 18.33
N PRO A 9 7.91 3.65 18.30
CA PRO A 9 8.22 2.53 19.20
C PRO A 9 7.83 2.75 20.67
N HIS A 10 8.18 3.89 21.25
CA HIS A 10 7.90 4.21 22.66
C HIS A 10 6.42 4.46 22.98
N ARG A 11 5.56 4.49 21.95
CA ARG A 11 4.09 4.63 22.07
C ARG A 11 3.35 3.35 21.71
N ALA A 12 4.03 2.34 21.16
CA ALA A 12 3.44 1.06 20.81
C ALA A 12 3.72 0.03 21.91
N ALA A 13 2.72 -0.74 22.31
CA ALA A 13 2.84 -1.73 23.39
C ALA A 13 3.97 -2.75 23.17
N ALA A 14 4.23 -3.11 21.91
CA ALA A 14 5.29 -4.04 21.51
C ALA A 14 6.65 -3.38 21.25
N GLY A 15 6.79 -2.06 21.43
CA GLY A 15 8.04 -1.35 21.13
C GLY A 15 8.38 -1.27 19.63
N ALA A 16 7.44 -1.60 18.74
CA ALA A 16 7.64 -1.57 17.29
C ALA A 16 7.17 -0.24 16.68
N MET A 17 7.76 0.17 15.55
CA MET A 17 7.20 1.24 14.73
C MET A 17 5.96 0.71 14.00
N LEU A 18 4.84 1.41 14.13
CA LEU A 18 3.60 1.07 13.45
C LEU A 18 3.24 2.16 12.45
N PHE A 19 3.10 1.77 11.19
CA PHE A 19 2.39 2.54 10.18
C PHE A 19 1.12 1.79 9.85
N ALA A 20 -0.02 2.44 9.99
CA ALA A 20 -1.31 1.82 9.74
C ALA A 20 -2.17 2.76 8.90
N LYS A 21 -2.90 2.16 7.97
CA LYS A 21 -3.80 2.87 7.07
C LYS A 21 -5.04 2.02 6.85
N ASN A 22 -6.21 2.62 7.06
CA ASN A 22 -7.44 2.00 6.61
C ASN A 22 -7.61 2.21 5.10
N SER A 23 -8.17 1.21 4.43
CA SER A 23 -8.64 1.27 3.06
C SER A 23 -10.17 1.23 3.09
N ASP A 24 -10.78 2.40 2.89
CA ASP A 24 -12.23 2.52 2.78
C ASP A 24 -12.69 1.88 1.46
N ARG A 25 -13.62 0.94 1.55
CA ARG A 25 -13.99 0.04 0.45
C ARG A 25 -15.46 -0.31 0.49
N GLU A 26 -15.96 -0.71 -0.68
CA GLU A 26 -17.32 -1.20 -0.81
C GLU A 26 -17.53 -2.49 0.00
N ARG A 27 -18.77 -2.70 0.42
CA ARG A 27 -19.15 -3.91 1.16
C ARG A 27 -18.78 -5.15 0.33
N ASN A 28 -18.12 -6.11 0.98
CA ASN A 28 -17.68 -7.39 0.40
C ASN A 28 -16.61 -7.28 -0.70
N GLU A 29 -15.93 -6.15 -0.85
CA GLU A 29 -14.79 -6.07 -1.78
C GLU A 29 -13.63 -6.95 -1.29
N ALA A 30 -13.14 -7.86 -2.14
CA ALA A 30 -12.11 -8.82 -1.77
C ALA A 30 -10.77 -8.16 -1.42
N GLN A 31 -10.09 -8.70 -0.40
CA GLN A 31 -8.76 -8.27 0.03
C GLN A 31 -7.76 -9.41 -0.16
N ALA A 32 -7.04 -9.41 -1.27
CA ALA A 32 -6.01 -10.40 -1.54
C ALA A 32 -4.65 -9.93 -0.99
N LEU A 33 -3.93 -10.84 -0.35
CA LEU A 33 -2.51 -10.66 -0.07
C LEU A 33 -1.72 -11.21 -1.26
N GLU A 34 -0.96 -10.34 -1.92
CA GLU A 34 -0.13 -10.72 -3.05
C GLU A 34 1.33 -10.43 -2.75
N PHE A 35 2.19 -11.42 -2.95
CA PHE A 35 3.63 -11.25 -2.88
C PHE A 35 4.16 -10.90 -4.28
N LYS A 36 4.75 -9.70 -4.41
CA LYS A 36 5.49 -9.29 -5.61
C LYS A 36 6.99 -9.51 -5.34
N PRO A 37 7.69 -10.35 -6.14
CA PRO A 37 9.14 -10.48 -6.03
C PRO A 37 9.84 -9.14 -6.25
N ALA A 38 11.08 -9.04 -5.79
CA ALA A 38 11.92 -7.89 -6.09
C ALA A 38 12.01 -7.68 -7.61
N ALA A 39 11.90 -6.44 -8.04
CA ALA A 39 12.05 -6.02 -9.42
C ALA A 39 13.05 -4.87 -9.50
N GLU A 40 13.72 -4.76 -10.64
CA GLU A 40 14.53 -3.59 -10.95
C GLU A 40 13.62 -2.46 -11.42
N HIS A 41 13.97 -1.24 -11.01
CA HIS A 41 13.27 -0.03 -11.37
C HIS A 41 14.29 1.00 -11.83
N ASP A 42 13.92 1.81 -12.81
CA ASP A 42 14.75 2.93 -13.26
C ASP A 42 15.07 3.85 -12.06
N ALA A 43 16.23 4.52 -12.11
CA ALA A 43 16.68 5.38 -11.00
C ALA A 43 15.68 6.48 -10.63
N ASP A 44 14.89 6.93 -11.61
CA ASP A 44 13.85 7.96 -11.44
C ASP A 44 12.45 7.39 -11.18
N ALA A 45 12.35 6.07 -10.98
CA ALA A 45 11.08 5.42 -10.70
C ALA A 45 10.53 5.90 -9.35
N SER A 46 9.36 6.51 -9.39
CA SER A 46 8.63 6.89 -8.19
C SER A 46 7.78 5.73 -7.69
N LEU A 47 8.04 5.28 -6.46
CA LEU A 47 7.12 4.41 -5.74
C LEU A 47 5.93 5.25 -5.24
N LEU A 48 4.79 5.10 -5.91
CA LEU A 48 3.53 5.63 -5.39
C LEU A 48 3.09 4.74 -4.23
N SER A 49 3.11 5.30 -3.02
CA SER A 49 2.44 4.68 -1.88
C SER A 49 0.97 4.43 -2.22
N ALA A 50 0.32 3.42 -1.64
CA ALA A 50 -1.12 3.21 -1.83
C ALA A 50 -1.98 4.43 -1.39
N ALA A 51 -1.42 5.41 -0.69
CA ALA A 51 -2.08 6.69 -0.38
C ALA A 51 -2.06 7.71 -1.53
N THR A 52 -1.18 7.53 -2.52
CA THR A 52 -1.00 8.42 -3.69
C THR A 52 -1.07 7.70 -5.03
N SER A 53 -1.17 6.37 -5.03
CA SER A 53 -1.27 5.57 -6.24
C SER A 53 -2.71 5.58 -6.78
N PRO A 54 -2.95 6.01 -8.02
CA PRO A 54 -4.21 5.71 -8.68
C PRO A 54 -4.22 4.21 -8.95
N PHE A 55 -4.80 3.44 -8.03
CA PHE A 55 -5.06 2.02 -8.27
C PHE A 55 -5.91 1.94 -9.55
N ARG A 56 -5.29 1.55 -10.67
CA ARG A 56 -5.98 1.38 -11.95
C ARG A 56 -6.88 0.15 -11.80
N LYS A 57 -8.13 0.37 -11.40
CA LYS A 57 -9.17 -0.67 -11.44
C LYS A 57 -9.34 -1.04 -12.92
N HIS A 58 -8.76 -2.18 -13.29
CA HIS A 58 -8.87 -2.90 -14.57
C HIS A 58 -7.88 -2.54 -15.72
N GLY A 59 -7.12 -3.57 -16.15
CA GLY A 59 -7.00 -3.93 -17.56
C GLY A 59 -6.03 -3.15 -18.45
N ALA A 60 -4.79 -2.88 -18.03
CA ALA A 60 -3.74 -2.50 -18.99
C ALA A 60 -2.89 -3.75 -19.34
N PRO A 61 -2.68 -4.08 -20.63
CA PRO A 61 -1.91 -5.25 -21.01
C PRO A 61 -0.44 -5.06 -20.60
N MET A 62 0.17 -6.15 -20.16
CA MET A 62 1.61 -6.29 -20.00
C MET A 62 2.26 -5.94 -21.34
N ARG A 63 2.92 -4.78 -21.42
CA ARG A 63 3.79 -4.49 -22.57
C ARG A 63 5.04 -5.36 -22.43
N ALA A 64 5.38 -5.99 -23.55
CA ALA A 64 6.58 -6.80 -23.74
C ALA A 64 7.86 -6.03 -23.40
#